data_AF-A0AAV5YUS0-F1
#
_entry.id   AF-A0AAV5YUS0-F1
#
_cell.length_a   1.000
_cell.length_b   1.000
_cell.length_c   1.000
_cell.angle_alpha   90.00
_cell.angle_beta   90.00
_cell.angle_gamma   90.00
#
_symmetry.space_group_name_H-M   'P 1'
#
loop_
_entity.id
_entity.type
_entity.pdbx_description
1 polymer ?
#
loop_
_entity_poly.entity_id
_entity_poly.type
_entity_poly.pdbx_seq_one_letter_code
_entity_poly.pdbx_strand_id
1 'polypeptide(L)'
;MLDCAHPAEARSWIGRLRLAEIEGAEDIHRAAMWDAFGRCPTGAAGEPCRESEQRRFETQWEEQKRGIEDKYRGVLGEFEQRCRGLIALG
;
A
#
# COMPACT_ATOMS: atom_id res chain seq x y z
N MET A 1 2.88 -3.92 19.53
CA MET A 1 2.76 -2.83 20.51
C MET A 1 3.83 -1.80 20.16
N LEU A 2 3.48 -0.53 19.94
CA LEU A 2 4.44 0.52 19.57
C LEU A 2 5.16 1.01 20.82
N ASP A 3 6.13 0.23 21.29
CA ASP A 3 6.88 0.47 22.52
C ASP A 3 8.27 1.06 22.22
N CYS A 4 8.62 2.11 22.94
CA CYS A 4 9.93 2.77 22.84
C CYS A 4 11.05 1.99 23.54
N ALA A 5 10.74 1.05 24.43
CA ALA A 5 11.74 0.14 25.01
C ALA A 5 12.21 -0.92 23.99
N HIS A 6 11.41 -1.22 22.96
CA HIS A 6 11.69 -2.22 21.93
C HIS A 6 11.54 -1.63 20.51
N PRO A 7 12.34 -0.62 20.14
CA PRO A 7 12.12 0.15 18.91
C PRO A 7 12.36 -0.67 17.64
N ALA A 8 13.18 -1.72 17.68
CA ALA A 8 13.38 -2.64 16.55
C ALA A 8 12.11 -3.45 16.25
N GLU A 9 11.42 -3.94 17.30
CA GLU A 9 10.18 -4.70 17.15
C GLU A 9 9.04 -3.82 16.64
N ALA A 10 8.94 -2.58 17.15
CA ALA A 10 7.98 -1.60 16.69
C ALA A 10 8.17 -1.29 15.19
N ARG A 11 9.41 -1.06 14.74
CA ARG A 11 9.74 -0.85 13.31
C ARG A 11 9.35 -2.06 12.45
N SER A 12 9.69 -3.26 12.90
CA SER A 12 9.34 -4.50 12.22
C SER A 12 7.82 -4.66 12.10
N TRP A 13 7.07 -4.33 13.16
CA TRP A 13 5.62 -4.38 13.15
C TRP A 13 5.00 -3.36 12.19
N ILE A 14 5.47 -2.10 12.18
CA ILE A 14 5.04 -1.07 11.22
C ILE A 14 5.31 -1.55 9.78
N GLY A 15 6.48 -2.14 9.52
CA GLY A 15 6.83 -2.69 8.20
C GLY A 15 5.91 -3.82 7.76
N ARG A 16 5.52 -4.72 8.67
CA ARG A 16 4.57 -5.81 8.39
C ARG A 16 3.16 -5.28 8.09
N LEU A 17 2.69 -4.27 8.82
CA LEU A 17 1.40 -3.65 8.55
C LEU A 17 1.39 -2.97 7.17
N ARG A 18 2.46 -2.25 6.83
CA ARG A 18 2.62 -1.67 5.50
C ARG A 18 2.50 -2.72 4.41
N LEU A 19 3.23 -3.83 4.55
CA LEU A 19 3.20 -4.91 3.57
C LEU A 19 1.80 -5.52 3.45
N ALA A 20 1.16 -5.84 4.56
CA ALA A 20 -0.19 -6.42 4.57
C ALA A 20 -1.24 -5.48 3.93
N GLU A 21 -1.12 -4.17 4.16
CA GLU A 21 -2.02 -3.19 3.55
C GLU A 21 -1.78 -3.06 2.04
N ILE A 22 -0.52 -3.09 1.59
CA ILE A 22 -0.17 -3.15 0.16
C ILE A 22 -0.75 -4.42 -0.47
N GLU A 23 -0.50 -5.60 0.10
CA GLU A 23 -0.99 -6.88 -0.43
C GLU A 23 -2.52 -6.91 -0.51
N GLY A 24 -3.21 -6.49 0.54
CA GLY A 24 -4.68 -6.43 0.53
C GLY A 24 -5.23 -5.43 -0.49
N ALA A 25 -4.57 -4.29 -0.67
CA ALA A 25 -4.94 -3.31 -1.68
C ALA A 25 -4.70 -3.83 -3.11
N GLU A 26 -3.59 -4.54 -3.34
CA GLU A 26 -3.26 -5.16 -4.62
C GLU A 26 -4.31 -6.21 -5.03
N ASP A 27 -4.74 -7.05 -4.08
CA ASP A 27 -5.76 -8.07 -4.34
C ASP A 27 -7.10 -7.45 -4.74
N ILE A 28 -7.51 -6.37 -4.07
CA ILE A 28 -8.72 -5.60 -4.43
C ILE A 28 -8.58 -4.97 -5.82
N HIS A 29 -7.42 -4.36 -6.11
CA HIS A 29 -7.14 -3.76 -7.41
C HIS A 29 -7.19 -4.80 -8.54
N ARG A 30 -6.57 -5.97 -8.32
CA ARG A 30 -6.54 -7.06 -9.29
C ARG A 30 -7.94 -7.60 -9.56
N ALA A 31 -8.77 -7.76 -8.52
CA ALA A 31 -10.16 -8.18 -8.68
C ALA A 31 -10.97 -7.17 -9.50
N ALA A 32 -10.86 -5.87 -9.18
CA ALA A 32 -11.55 -4.81 -9.90
C ALA A 32 -11.10 -4.70 -11.38
N MET A 33 -9.81 -4.94 -11.66
CA MET A 33 -9.28 -4.99 -13.02
C MET A 33 -9.88 -6.16 -13.81
N TRP A 34 -9.96 -7.34 -13.21
CA TRP A 34 -10.58 -8.51 -13.85
C TRP A 34 -12.06 -8.28 -14.16
N ASP A 35 -12.81 -7.68 -13.25
CA ASP A 35 -14.21 -7.30 -13.48
C ASP A 35 -14.33 -6.29 -14.63
N ALA A 36 -13.37 -5.38 -14.79
CA ALA A 36 -13.34 -4.45 -15.90
C ALA A 36 -13.04 -5.13 -17.24
N PHE A 37 -12.12 -6.09 -17.26
CA PHE A 37 -11.86 -6.89 -18.45
C PHE A 37 -13.09 -7.67 -18.90
N GLY A 38 -13.91 -8.14 -17.96
CA GLY A 38 -15.19 -8.80 -18.26
C GLY A 38 -16.21 -7.93 -19.01
N ARG A 39 -16.03 -6.59 -19.01
CA ARG A 39 -16.85 -5.65 -19.78
C ARG A 39 -16.31 -5.37 -21.19
N CYS A 40 -15.09 -5.82 -21.50
CA CYS A 40 -14.52 -5.65 -22.83
C CYS A 40 -15.12 -6.64 -23.84
N PRO A 41 -15.14 -6.30 -25.14
CA PRO A 41 -15.51 -7.25 -26.18
C PRO A 41 -14.71 -8.56 -26.12
N THR A 42 -15.31 -9.66 -26.58
CA THR A 42 -14.62 -10.95 -26.65
C THR A 42 -13.65 -11.00 -27.83
N GLY A 43 -12.64 -11.87 -27.73
CA GLY A 43 -11.65 -12.07 -28.80
C GLY A 43 -10.73 -10.88 -29.02
N ALA A 44 -10.14 -10.83 -30.22
CA ALA A 44 -9.13 -9.84 -30.60
C ALA A 44 -9.65 -8.39 -30.56
N ALA A 45 -10.94 -8.18 -30.86
CA ALA A 45 -11.55 -6.84 -30.80
C ALA A 45 -11.55 -6.22 -29.40
N GLY A 46 -11.44 -7.05 -28.34
CA GLY A 46 -11.35 -6.58 -26.96
C GLY A 46 -9.95 -6.32 -26.44
N GLU A 47 -8.89 -6.65 -27.18
CA GLU A 47 -7.50 -6.45 -26.73
C GLU A 47 -7.20 -4.98 -26.43
N PRO A 48 -7.56 -4.00 -27.30
CA PRO A 48 -7.32 -2.58 -27.00
C PRO A 48 -8.06 -2.10 -25.75
N CYS A 49 -9.26 -2.65 -25.48
CA CYS A 49 -10.03 -2.34 -24.27
C CYS A 49 -9.32 -2.87 -23.02
N ARG A 50 -8.88 -4.14 -23.03
CA ARG A 50 -8.17 -4.74 -21.89
C ARG A 50 -6.84 -4.03 -21.61
N GLU A 51 -6.08 -3.67 -22.64
CA GLU A 51 -4.86 -2.87 -22.48
C GLU A 51 -5.13 -1.48 -21.87
N SER A 52 -6.20 -0.82 -22.31
CA SER A 52 -6.58 0.48 -21.76
C SER A 52 -6.97 0.38 -20.29
N GLU A 53 -7.76 -0.64 -19.93
CA GLU A 53 -8.12 -0.93 -18.56
C GLU A 53 -6.88 -1.30 -17.72
N GLN A 54 -5.98 -2.13 -18.24
CA GLN A 54 -4.73 -2.48 -17.57
C GLN A 54 -3.92 -1.24 -17.22
N ARG A 55 -3.64 -0.35 -18.19
CA ARG A 55 -2.89 0.89 -17.95
C ARG A 55 -3.57 1.78 -16.90
N ARG A 56 -4.89 1.86 -16.93
CA ARG A 56 -5.68 2.63 -15.95
C ARG A 56 -5.50 2.05 -14.55
N PHE A 57 -5.64 0.74 -14.38
CA PHE A 57 -5.51 0.08 -13.08
C PHE A 57 -4.07 0.10 -12.57
N GLU A 58 -3.07 -0.06 -13.43
CA GLU A 58 -1.65 0.08 -13.08
C GLU A 58 -1.34 1.49 -12.54
N THR A 59 -1.88 2.52 -13.19
CA THR A 59 -1.70 3.91 -12.73
C THR A 59 -2.34 4.13 -11.35
N GLN A 60 -3.60 3.69 -11.18
CA GLN A 60 -4.30 3.81 -9.89
C GLN A 60 -3.61 3.01 -8.78
N TRP A 61 -3.11 1.83 -9.10
CA TRP A 61 -2.37 0.99 -8.17
C TRP A 61 -1.10 1.69 -7.68
N GLU A 62 -0.30 2.25 -8.59
CA GLU A 62 0.93 2.97 -8.24
C GLU A 62 0.64 4.19 -7.35
N GLU A 63 -0.43 4.94 -7.63
CA GLU A 63 -0.87 6.05 -6.79
C GLU A 63 -1.27 5.58 -5.39
N GLN A 64 -2.08 4.52 -5.28
CA GLN A 64 -2.53 4.00 -3.99
C GLN A 64 -1.36 3.42 -3.18
N LYS A 65 -0.48 2.65 -3.82
CA LYS A 65 0.71 2.09 -3.19
C LYS A 65 1.60 3.19 -2.60
N ARG A 66 1.85 4.27 -3.35
CA ARG A 66 2.58 5.44 -2.84
C ARG A 66 1.88 6.07 -1.63
N GLY A 67 0.56 6.20 -1.68
CA GLY A 67 -0.23 6.68 -0.53
C GLY A 67 -0.06 5.82 0.72
N ILE A 68 -0.06 4.49 0.57
CA ILE A 68 0.19 3.55 1.68
C ILE A 68 1.63 3.70 2.19
N GLU A 69 2.62 3.76 1.29
CA GLU A 69 4.02 3.94 1.67
C GLU A 69 4.24 5.25 2.44
N ASP A 70 3.65 6.36 1.99
CA ASP A 70 3.75 7.66 2.64
C ASP A 70 3.05 7.66 4.02
N LYS A 71 1.87 7.04 4.14
CA LYS A 71 1.18 6.83 5.43
C LYS A 71 2.11 6.14 6.43
N TYR A 72 2.70 5.00 6.06
CA TYR A 72 3.57 4.26 6.99
C TYR A 72 4.91 4.94 7.25
N ARG A 73 5.41 5.75 6.32
CA ARG A 73 6.55 6.66 6.56
C ARG A 73 6.21 7.68 7.63
N GLY A 74 5.01 8.27 7.59
CA GLY A 74 4.49 9.17 8.63
C GLY A 74 4.39 8.49 9.99
N VAL A 75 3.75 7.32 10.06
CA VAL A 75 3.61 6.53 11.29
C VAL A 75 4.98 6.19 11.92
N LEU A 76 5.95 5.79 11.09
CA LEU A 76 7.31 5.54 11.56
C LEU A 76 7.97 6.81 12.09
N GLY A 77 7.85 7.92 11.36
CA GLY A 77 8.41 9.21 11.76
C GLY A 77 7.85 9.69 13.10
N GLU A 78 6.54 9.62 13.30
CA GLU A 78 5.88 9.97 14.57
C GLU A 78 6.33 9.08 15.73
N PHE A 79 6.42 7.77 15.49
CA PHE A 79 6.93 6.83 16.48
C PHE A 79 8.36 7.20 16.92
N GLU A 80 9.26 7.44 15.97
CA GLU A 80 10.65 7.77 16.26
C GLU A 80 10.82 9.14 16.93
N GLN A 81 9.98 10.12 16.60
CA GLN A 81 9.95 11.41 17.28
C GLN A 81 9.50 11.25 18.74
N ARG A 82 8.42 10.50 18.98
CA ARG A 82 7.91 10.24 20.32
C ARG A 82 8.94 9.52 21.20
N CYS A 83 9.60 8.49 20.68
CA CYS A 83 10.62 7.78 21.45
C CYS A 83 11.85 8.63 21.77
N ARG A 84 12.26 9.51 20.86
CA ARG A 84 13.31 10.50 21.15
C ARG A 84 12.89 11.50 22.23
N GLY A 85 11.65 11.96 22.21
CA GLY A 85 11.11 12.88 23.22
C GLY A 85 11.07 12.28 24.63
N LEU A 86 10.80 10.98 24.76
CA LEU A 86 10.83 10.26 26.04
C LEU A 86 12.24 10.11 26.60
N ILE A 87 13.25 9.94 25.74
CA ILE A 87 14.67 9.88 26.14
C ILE A 87 15.18 11.27 26.58
N ALA A 88 14.65 12.35 26.00
CA ALA A 88 15.06 13.71 26.35
C ALA A 88 14.47 14.25 27.67
N LEU A 89 13.46 13.56 28.23
CA LEU A 89 12.76 13.95 29.47
C LEU A 89 13.09 13.04 30.67
N GLY A 90 13.85 11.96 30.46
CA GLY A 90 14.33 11.05 31.50
C GLY A 90 15.82 11.20 31.75
#